data_AF-A0A3N5MJZ2-F1
#
_entry.id   AF-A0A3N5MJZ2-F1
#
_cell.length_a   1.000
_cell.length_b   1.000
_cell.length_c   1.000
_cell.angle_alpha   90.00
_cell.angle_beta   90.00
_cell.angle_gamma   90.00
#
_symmetry.space_group_name_H-M   'P 1'
#
loop_
_entity.id
_entity.type
_entity.pdbx_description
1 polymer ?
#
loop_
_entity_poly.entity_id
_entity_poly.type
_entity_poly.pdbx_seq_one_letter_code
_entity_poly.pdbx_strand_id
1 'polypeptide(L)'
;MVNGDTADPPAVRLRYRNGAGTSIAVHTPCEPFGEGVHPGSSIEWWFIHGSFQGTSVTLRHFMISIFRYDISRDKNDSDDGYYVILSILDPATGKQSVVSRGERRIIDQLFTRGDEARATNLDRDLVSTYIDEIRAYGPPAPVTLLEERPRVRQEPFSFTWNDISLSVTHSALSLSFGMPESGTRCMFALAPRSGQYYMDKVGTTPGRSMTYVTRPHLGLSGKMGEEPVAGTAWFDHQWGNSGWFLAQPGKGHVHGWDWAGISGLDGTSWIILTFNNPEKGTVL
;
A
#
# COMPACT_ATOMS: atom_id res chain seq x y z
N MET A 1 -36.02 -24.20 -3.08
CA MET A 1 -35.41 -24.01 -4.42
C MET A 1 -35.84 -22.66 -4.95
N VAL A 2 -34.98 -21.66 -4.82
CA VAL A 2 -35.06 -20.40 -5.56
C VAL A 2 -33.65 -20.19 -6.09
N ASN A 3 -33.49 -20.42 -7.39
CA ASN A 3 -32.26 -20.12 -8.13
C ASN A 3 -32.09 -18.60 -8.12
N GLY A 4 -31.13 -18.11 -7.34
CA GLY A 4 -30.60 -16.77 -7.50
C GLY A 4 -29.45 -16.85 -8.48
N ASP A 5 -29.73 -16.62 -9.76
CA ASP A 5 -28.72 -16.38 -10.77
C ASP A 5 -27.77 -15.28 -10.28
N THR A 6 -26.57 -15.67 -9.86
CA THR A 6 -25.44 -14.76 -9.73
C THR A 6 -24.95 -14.45 -11.13
N ALA A 7 -25.68 -13.58 -11.83
CA ALA A 7 -25.18 -13.01 -13.07
C ALA A 7 -23.87 -12.28 -12.76
N ASP A 8 -22.81 -12.60 -13.50
CA ASP A 8 -21.56 -11.85 -13.44
C ASP A 8 -21.86 -10.35 -13.63
N PRO A 9 -21.29 -9.46 -12.81
CA PRO A 9 -21.47 -8.03 -13.00
C PRO A 9 -21.02 -7.66 -14.42
N PRO A 10 -21.76 -6.77 -15.11
CA PRO A 10 -21.44 -6.44 -16.50
C PRO A 10 -20.04 -5.84 -16.59
N ALA A 11 -19.30 -6.23 -17.63
CA ALA A 11 -17.99 -5.68 -17.93
C ALA A 11 -18.04 -4.14 -17.99
N VAL A 12 -17.41 -3.49 -17.01
CA VAL A 12 -17.31 -2.03 -16.94
C VAL A 12 -16.46 -1.56 -18.13
N ARG A 13 -17.06 -0.78 -19.02
CA ARG A 13 -16.36 -0.16 -20.16
C ARG A 13 -15.53 1.03 -19.68
N LEU A 14 -14.21 0.92 -19.81
CA LEU A 14 -13.27 2.03 -19.67
C LEU A 14 -13.56 3.07 -20.78
N ARG A 15 -13.81 4.32 -20.40
CA ARG A 15 -13.89 5.43 -21.35
C ARG A 15 -12.54 6.13 -21.42
N TYR A 16 -11.91 6.00 -22.57
CA TYR A 16 -10.68 6.68 -22.96
C TYR A 16 -10.96 8.13 -23.34
N ARG A 17 -10.18 9.07 -22.79
CA ARG A 17 -9.98 10.39 -23.40
C ARG A 17 -8.52 10.52 -23.75
N ASN A 18 -8.26 10.67 -25.05
CA ASN A 18 -6.93 10.85 -25.58
C ASN A 18 -6.49 12.30 -25.33
N GLY A 19 -5.70 12.53 -24.29
CA GLY A 19 -5.15 13.85 -23.98
C GLY A 19 -4.63 13.93 -22.54
N ALA A 20 -3.31 13.78 -22.40
CA ALA A 20 -2.52 13.83 -21.16
C ALA A 20 -2.83 12.73 -20.11
N GLY A 21 -1.75 12.04 -19.70
CA GLY A 21 -1.55 11.36 -18.40
C GLY A 21 -2.46 10.24 -17.89
N THR A 22 -3.34 9.63 -18.68
CA THR A 22 -4.15 8.49 -18.19
C THR A 22 -3.41 7.15 -18.27
N SER A 23 -3.20 6.46 -17.14
CA SER A 23 -2.78 5.04 -17.11
C SER A 23 -3.97 4.11 -17.34
N ILE A 24 -3.73 3.02 -18.08
CA ILE A 24 -4.74 2.01 -18.43
C ILE A 24 -4.73 0.89 -17.38
N ALA A 25 -5.90 0.46 -16.91
CA ALA A 25 -6.10 -0.77 -16.15
C ALA A 25 -6.78 -1.82 -17.05
N VAL A 26 -6.07 -2.88 -17.45
CA VAL A 26 -6.68 -4.00 -18.19
C VAL A 26 -7.20 -5.02 -17.19
N HIS A 27 -8.53 -5.15 -17.09
CA HIS A 27 -9.15 -6.22 -16.31
C HIS A 27 -9.06 -7.54 -17.05
N THR A 28 -8.35 -8.50 -16.48
CA THR A 28 -8.54 -9.92 -16.82
C THR A 28 -9.02 -10.61 -15.55
N PRO A 29 -10.14 -11.37 -15.57
CA PRO A 29 -10.43 -12.33 -14.51
C PRO A 29 -9.24 -13.27 -14.44
N CYS A 30 -8.43 -13.15 -13.39
CA CYS A 30 -7.23 -13.92 -13.21
C CYS A 30 -7.45 -14.91 -12.07
N GLU A 31 -6.96 -16.14 -12.26
CA GLU A 31 -6.71 -17.12 -11.20
C GLU A 31 -5.97 -16.45 -10.00
N PRO A 32 -6.00 -17.06 -8.79
CA PRO A 32 -5.11 -16.69 -7.69
C PRO A 32 -3.71 -16.32 -8.19
N PHE A 33 -3.35 -15.04 -8.13
CA PHE A 33 -2.05 -14.58 -8.59
C PHE A 33 -1.44 -13.63 -7.57
N GLY A 34 -0.14 -13.79 -7.34
CA GLY A 34 0.70 -12.80 -6.66
C GLY A 34 0.49 -12.69 -5.14
N GLU A 35 0.27 -13.78 -4.41
CA GLU A 35 0.14 -13.72 -2.93
C GLU A 35 1.49 -13.59 -2.20
N GLY A 36 2.57 -13.90 -2.91
CA GLY A 36 3.91 -13.87 -2.35
C GLY A 36 4.63 -12.55 -2.61
N VAL A 37 5.85 -12.47 -2.09
CA VAL A 37 6.80 -11.41 -2.46
C VAL A 37 7.16 -11.56 -3.95
N HIS A 38 7.41 -10.44 -4.63
CA HIS A 38 7.90 -10.41 -6.00
C HIS A 38 9.37 -9.94 -6.02
N PRO A 39 10.36 -10.85 -5.89
CA PRO A 39 11.77 -10.46 -5.71
C PRO A 39 12.35 -9.64 -6.85
N GLY A 40 11.82 -9.81 -8.08
CA GLY A 40 12.23 -9.05 -9.26
C GLY A 40 11.78 -7.58 -9.26
N SER A 41 10.96 -7.16 -8.31
CA SER A 41 10.45 -5.80 -8.18
C SER A 41 11.29 -4.97 -7.21
N SER A 42 11.58 -3.72 -7.59
CA SER A 42 12.34 -2.79 -6.75
C SER A 42 11.52 -2.24 -5.59
N ILE A 43 10.19 -2.16 -5.76
CA ILE A 43 9.26 -1.74 -4.73
C ILE A 43 8.04 -2.67 -4.71
N GLU A 44 7.77 -3.13 -3.49
CA GLU A 44 6.68 -3.92 -2.96
C GLU A 44 5.69 -3.17 -2.05
N TRP A 45 4.36 -3.25 -2.15
CA TRP A 45 3.55 -2.95 -0.96
C TRP A 45 2.21 -3.66 -0.84
N TRP A 46 1.82 -3.89 0.41
CA TRP A 46 0.53 -4.38 0.86
C TRP A 46 -0.19 -3.25 1.59
N PHE A 47 -1.34 -2.85 1.06
CA PHE A 47 -2.16 -1.77 1.59
C PHE A 47 -3.52 -2.30 2.02
N ILE A 48 -3.92 -2.04 3.26
CA ILE A 48 -5.25 -2.38 3.75
C ILE A 48 -5.83 -1.14 4.41
N HIS A 49 -7.05 -0.79 4.06
CA HIS A 49 -7.82 0.19 4.82
C HIS A 49 -9.23 -0.32 5.06
N GLY A 50 -9.87 0.19 6.10
CA GLY A 50 -11.18 -0.30 6.48
C GLY A 50 -11.73 0.35 7.73
N SER A 51 -12.77 -0.25 8.26
CA SER A 51 -13.41 0.16 9.50
C SER A 51 -13.86 -1.04 10.32
N PHE A 52 -13.92 -0.86 11.63
CA PHE A 52 -14.45 -1.85 12.55
C PHE A 52 -15.15 -1.19 13.73
N GLN A 53 -16.12 -1.91 14.33
CA GLN A 53 -16.82 -1.52 15.54
C GLN A 53 -17.33 -2.76 16.28
N GLY A 54 -17.65 -2.61 17.56
CA GLY A 54 -18.26 -3.63 18.42
C GLY A 54 -19.43 -3.05 19.23
N THR A 55 -19.89 -3.77 20.25
CA THR A 55 -20.94 -3.26 21.14
C THR A 55 -20.42 -2.14 22.04
N SER A 56 -19.21 -2.33 22.57
CA SER A 56 -18.52 -1.35 23.44
C SER A 56 -17.42 -0.59 22.72
N VAL A 57 -17.01 -1.04 21.53
CA VAL A 57 -16.00 -0.39 20.69
C VAL A 57 -16.71 0.50 19.67
N THR A 58 -16.60 1.81 19.86
CA THR A 58 -17.07 2.80 18.88
C THR A 58 -16.32 2.66 17.55
N LEU A 59 -16.94 3.11 16.46
CA LEU A 59 -16.38 3.04 15.11
C LEU A 59 -14.92 3.54 15.07
N ARG A 60 -14.06 2.77 14.41
CA ARG A 60 -12.68 3.13 14.09
C ARG A 60 -12.44 2.94 12.60
N HIS A 61 -11.73 3.88 12.00
CA HIS A 61 -11.13 3.70 10.67
C HIS A 61 -9.67 3.36 10.83
N PHE A 62 -9.16 2.46 10.00
CA PHE A 62 -7.75 2.10 9.99
C PHE A 62 -7.21 2.06 8.57
N MET A 63 -5.91 2.29 8.47
CA MET A 63 -5.10 2.08 7.28
C MET A 63 -3.77 1.49 7.71
N ILE A 64 -3.30 0.48 7.00
CA ILE A 64 -1.97 -0.08 7.13
C ILE A 64 -1.31 -0.24 5.75
N SER A 65 -0.08 0.22 5.63
CA SER A 65 0.78 0.01 4.47
C SER A 65 2.05 -0.68 4.91
N ILE A 66 2.38 -1.83 4.33
CA ILE A 66 3.67 -2.49 4.48
C ILE A 66 4.39 -2.38 3.15
N PHE A 67 5.56 -1.76 3.13
CA PHE A 67 6.41 -1.60 1.97
C PHE A 67 7.61 -2.55 2.05
N ARG A 68 7.99 -3.11 0.91
CA ARG A 68 9.25 -3.80 0.66
C ARG A 68 10.05 -2.99 -0.35
N TYR A 69 11.33 -2.82 -0.09
CA TYR A 69 12.31 -2.23 -0.98
C TYR A 69 13.42 -3.23 -1.26
N ASP A 70 13.74 -3.43 -2.54
CA ASP A 70 14.91 -4.19 -2.93
C ASP A 70 16.20 -3.37 -2.67
N ILE A 71 16.96 -3.77 -1.66
CA ILE A 71 18.21 -3.10 -1.27
C ILE A 71 19.39 -3.58 -2.11
N SER A 72 19.41 -4.84 -2.55
CA SER A 72 20.47 -5.40 -3.38
C SER A 72 19.96 -5.57 -4.80
N ARG A 73 20.32 -4.65 -5.72
CA ARG A 73 20.02 -4.80 -7.16
C ARG A 73 20.62 -6.08 -7.81
N ASP A 74 21.26 -6.95 -7.04
CA ASP A 74 21.68 -8.28 -7.45
C ASP A 74 20.52 -9.27 -7.28
N LYS A 75 20.01 -9.76 -8.42
CA LYS A 75 18.91 -10.75 -8.52
C LYS A 75 19.19 -12.10 -7.84
N ASN A 76 20.33 -12.25 -7.17
CA ASN A 76 20.84 -13.52 -6.67
C ASN A 76 20.72 -13.69 -5.14
N ASP A 77 20.46 -12.62 -4.39
CA ASP A 77 20.16 -12.69 -2.95
C ASP A 77 19.18 -11.56 -2.60
N SER A 78 18.02 -11.88 -2.03
CA SER A 78 16.99 -10.87 -1.74
C SER A 78 17.32 -10.15 -0.43
N ASP A 79 18.12 -9.09 -0.48
CA ASP A 79 18.27 -8.21 0.67
C ASP A 79 17.13 -7.18 0.71
N ASP A 80 16.05 -7.53 1.41
CA ASP A 80 14.80 -6.75 1.39
C ASP A 80 14.66 -5.85 2.61
N GLY A 81 14.47 -4.54 2.39
CA GLY A 81 14.13 -3.58 3.43
C GLY A 81 12.63 -3.39 3.57
N TYR A 82 12.12 -3.36 4.80
CA TYR A 82 10.72 -3.16 5.11
C TYR A 82 10.42 -1.87 5.87
N TYR A 83 9.26 -1.29 5.54
CA TYR A 83 8.70 -0.10 6.18
C TYR A 83 7.21 -0.31 6.41
N VAL A 84 6.66 0.11 7.55
CA VAL A 84 5.22 0.02 7.83
C VAL A 84 4.65 1.33 8.36
N ILE A 85 3.47 1.69 7.86
CA ILE A 85 2.63 2.78 8.36
C ILE A 85 1.33 2.16 8.84
N LEU A 86 0.90 2.51 10.05
CA LEU A 86 -0.43 2.22 10.58
C LEU A 86 -1.04 3.55 11.02
N SER A 87 -2.24 3.84 10.55
CA SER A 87 -3.04 5.01 10.95
C SER A 87 -4.39 4.55 11.46
N ILE A 88 -4.79 5.03 12.63
CA ILE A 88 -6.11 4.81 13.21
C ILE A 88 -6.80 6.16 13.40
N LEU A 89 -8.06 6.27 12.98
CA LEU A 89 -8.90 7.45 13.16
C LEU A 89 -10.14 7.08 13.97
N ASP A 90 -10.40 7.87 15.01
CA ASP A 90 -11.69 7.91 15.69
C ASP A 90 -12.55 9.01 15.04
N PRO A 91 -13.55 8.67 14.20
CA PRO A 91 -14.37 9.67 13.52
C PRO A 91 -15.28 10.45 14.48
N ALA A 92 -15.57 9.92 15.68
CA ALA A 92 -16.42 10.62 16.65
C ALA A 92 -15.69 11.79 17.31
N THR A 93 -14.36 11.69 17.46
CA THR A 93 -13.53 12.71 18.12
C THR A 93 -12.60 13.45 17.16
N GLY A 94 -12.41 12.93 15.94
CA GLY A 94 -11.42 13.42 14.98
C GLY A 94 -9.97 13.04 15.34
N LYS A 95 -9.77 12.26 16.41
CA LYS A 95 -8.43 11.89 16.87
C LYS A 95 -7.79 10.88 15.93
N GLN A 96 -6.59 11.20 15.45
CA GLN A 96 -5.77 10.31 14.63
C GLN A 96 -4.51 9.90 15.38
N SER A 97 -4.19 8.61 15.30
CA SER A 97 -2.97 8.02 15.86
C SER A 97 -2.20 7.31 14.75
N VAL A 98 -0.88 7.55 14.68
CA VAL A 98 -0.01 7.02 13.63
C VAL A 98 1.18 6.28 14.23
N VAL A 99 1.47 5.11 13.69
CA VAL A 99 2.72 4.37 13.90
C VAL A 99 3.41 4.29 12.55
N SER A 100 4.66 4.77 12.48
CA SER A 100 5.45 4.79 11.26
C SER A 100 6.84 4.28 11.59
N ARG A 101 7.21 3.12 11.07
CA ARG A 101 8.52 2.50 11.36
C ARG A 101 9.15 1.87 10.14
N GLY A 102 10.47 1.92 10.06
CA GLY A 102 11.23 1.30 8.97
C GLY A 102 12.58 0.77 9.44
N GLU A 103 13.17 -0.12 8.66
CA GLU A 103 14.51 -0.61 8.96
C GLU A 103 15.51 0.52 8.72
N ARG A 104 16.45 0.75 9.66
CA ARG A 104 17.49 1.79 9.55
C ARG A 104 18.22 1.73 8.21
N ARG A 105 18.53 0.52 7.75
CA ARG A 105 19.24 0.25 6.50
C ARG A 105 18.57 0.76 5.22
N ILE A 106 17.24 0.96 5.22
CA ILE A 106 16.54 1.56 4.08
C ILE A 106 17.04 2.99 3.86
N ILE A 107 17.20 3.75 4.95
CA ILE A 107 17.71 5.12 4.90
C ILE A 107 19.16 5.14 4.45
N ASP A 108 19.99 4.25 4.98
CA ASP A 108 21.40 4.18 4.61
C ASP A 108 21.57 3.92 3.10
N GLN A 109 20.70 3.08 2.53
CA GLN A 109 20.77 2.63 1.14
C GLN A 109 20.01 3.51 0.13
N LEU A 110 18.90 4.13 0.53
CA LEU A 110 18.20 5.13 -0.30
C LEU A 110 19.12 6.31 -0.63
N PHE A 111 20.08 6.62 0.25
CA PHE A 111 20.90 7.82 0.14
C PHE A 111 22.35 7.58 -0.30
N THR A 112 22.88 6.37 -0.20
CA THR A 112 24.16 6.03 -0.87
C THR A 112 24.03 6.07 -2.39
N ARG A 113 22.81 5.97 -2.92
CA ARG A 113 22.47 6.04 -4.34
C ARG A 113 22.22 7.48 -4.84
N GLY A 114 23.15 8.38 -4.53
CA GLY A 114 23.03 9.82 -4.80
C GLY A 114 22.61 10.18 -6.23
N ASP A 115 22.97 9.38 -7.24
CA ASP A 115 22.75 9.73 -8.65
C ASP A 115 21.27 9.69 -9.10
N GLU A 116 20.45 8.81 -8.53
CA GLU A 116 19.00 8.78 -8.85
C GLU A 116 18.22 9.84 -8.07
N ALA A 117 18.57 10.09 -6.80
CA ALA A 117 18.00 11.19 -6.02
C ALA A 117 18.33 12.57 -6.61
N ARG A 118 19.53 12.71 -7.21
CA ARG A 118 19.99 13.92 -7.92
C ARG A 118 19.43 14.07 -9.35
N ALA A 119 18.72 13.07 -9.86
CA ALA A 119 18.10 13.05 -11.18
C ALA A 119 16.63 13.49 -11.15
N THR A 120 16.27 14.34 -10.19
CA THR A 120 14.95 14.96 -10.05
C THR A 120 15.00 16.43 -10.48
N ASN A 121 13.82 17.05 -10.59
CA ASN A 121 13.63 18.47 -10.80
C ASN A 121 13.77 19.30 -9.51
N LEU A 122 14.19 18.67 -8.41
CA LEU A 122 14.40 19.35 -7.12
C LEU A 122 15.81 19.95 -7.05
N ASP A 123 15.94 21.02 -6.26
CA ASP A 123 17.23 21.64 -5.99
C ASP A 123 18.21 20.64 -5.34
N ARG A 124 19.41 20.55 -5.90
CA ARG A 124 20.39 19.53 -5.49
C ARG A 124 20.92 19.74 -4.08
N ASP A 125 21.14 20.99 -3.70
CA ASP A 125 21.69 21.32 -2.38
C ASP A 125 20.62 21.10 -1.31
N LEU A 126 19.36 21.39 -1.62
CA LEU A 126 18.22 21.04 -0.76
C LEU A 126 18.11 19.53 -0.54
N VAL A 127 18.17 18.74 -1.63
CA VAL A 127 18.12 17.27 -1.54
C VAL A 127 19.31 16.75 -0.73
N SER A 128 20.53 17.25 -0.98
CA SER A 128 21.71 16.83 -0.21
C SER A 128 21.58 17.16 1.28
N THR A 129 21.15 18.38 1.60
CA THR A 129 20.96 18.81 2.99
C THR A 129 19.93 17.93 3.69
N TYR A 130 18.80 17.64 3.04
CA TYR A 130 17.76 16.78 3.60
C TYR A 130 18.27 15.35 3.86
N ILE A 131 19.06 14.82 2.94
CA ILE A 131 19.71 13.51 3.10
C ILE A 131 20.66 13.49 4.30
N ASP A 132 21.49 14.51 4.42
CA ASP A 132 22.49 14.61 5.49
C ASP A 132 21.81 14.76 6.85
N GLU A 133 20.74 15.54 6.95
CA GLU A 133 19.91 15.66 8.15
C GLU A 133 19.29 14.31 8.56
N ILE A 134 18.71 13.56 7.60
CA ILE A 134 18.14 12.23 7.91
C ILE A 134 19.23 11.25 8.35
N ARG A 135 20.43 11.30 7.75
CA ARG A 135 21.54 10.45 8.17
C ARG A 135 21.99 10.75 9.59
N ALA A 136 22.18 12.03 9.90
CA ALA A 136 22.71 12.50 11.17
C ALA A 136 21.69 12.34 12.31
N TYR A 137 20.43 12.70 12.08
CA TYR A 137 19.42 12.83 13.14
C TYR A 137 18.25 11.85 13.00
N GLY A 138 18.16 11.13 11.89
CA GLY A 138 17.01 10.30 11.55
C GLY A 138 15.90 11.10 10.87
N PRO A 139 14.89 10.40 10.33
CA PRO A 139 13.75 11.02 9.69
C PRO A 139 12.90 11.79 10.70
N PRO A 140 12.15 12.81 10.25
CA PRO A 140 11.28 13.55 11.14
C PRO A 140 10.20 12.66 11.77
N ALA A 141 9.78 13.01 12.98
CA ALA A 141 8.64 12.38 13.61
C ALA A 141 7.39 12.44 12.68
N PRO A 142 6.54 11.40 12.67
CA PRO A 142 6.50 10.25 13.58
C PRO A 142 7.32 9.03 13.11
N VAL A 143 8.24 9.17 12.16
CA VAL A 143 8.99 8.03 11.63
C VAL A 143 10.03 7.55 12.64
N THR A 144 10.01 6.25 12.95
CA THR A 144 10.99 5.61 13.82
C THR A 144 11.80 4.58 13.05
N LEU A 145 13.12 4.63 13.14
CA LEU A 145 13.97 3.61 12.54
C LEU A 145 14.31 2.54 13.57
N LEU A 146 14.23 1.28 13.16
CA LEU A 146 14.54 0.12 13.99
C LEU A 146 15.71 -0.67 13.40
N GLU A 147 16.54 -1.21 14.30
CA GLU A 147 17.59 -2.19 13.96
C GLU A 147 17.03 -3.61 13.84
N GLU A 148 16.00 -3.93 14.64
CA GLU A 148 15.30 -5.22 14.56
C GLU A 148 14.54 -5.34 13.25
N ARG A 149 14.69 -6.48 12.56
CA ARG A 149 14.05 -6.77 11.28
C ARG A 149 12.71 -7.49 11.46
N PRO A 150 11.73 -7.29 10.57
CA PRO A 150 10.52 -8.10 10.59
C PRO A 150 10.83 -9.56 10.26
N ARG A 151 10.02 -10.47 10.80
CA ARG A 151 9.97 -11.85 10.32
C ARG A 151 9.06 -11.91 9.11
N VAL A 152 9.59 -12.40 7.99
CA VAL A 152 8.86 -12.50 6.73
C VAL A 152 8.91 -13.92 6.19
N ARG A 153 7.77 -14.42 5.72
CA ARG A 153 7.68 -15.58 4.83
C ARG A 153 7.23 -15.10 3.48
N GLN A 154 7.92 -15.52 2.42
CA GLN A 154 7.64 -15.04 1.06
C GLN A 154 6.38 -15.68 0.47
N GLU A 155 6.14 -16.98 0.69
CA GLU A 155 5.01 -17.67 0.06
C GLU A 155 4.33 -18.71 0.99
N PRO A 156 3.01 -18.61 1.22
CA PRO A 156 2.23 -17.38 1.05
C PRO A 156 2.75 -16.28 2.00
N PHE A 157 2.58 -15.02 1.62
CA PHE A 157 3.17 -13.89 2.32
C PHE A 157 2.71 -13.82 3.78
N SER A 158 3.69 -13.70 4.67
CA SER A 158 3.43 -13.30 6.05
C SER A 158 4.50 -12.34 6.52
N PHE A 159 4.10 -11.37 7.32
CA PHE A 159 4.93 -10.34 7.89
C PHE A 159 4.59 -10.22 9.37
N THR A 160 5.59 -10.14 10.23
CA THR A 160 5.42 -9.85 11.66
C THR A 160 6.54 -8.95 12.14
N TRP A 161 6.16 -7.83 12.75
CA TRP A 161 7.09 -6.88 13.35
C TRP A 161 6.51 -6.30 14.62
N ASN A 162 7.03 -6.72 15.76
CA ASN A 162 6.56 -6.37 17.10
C ASN A 162 5.05 -6.62 17.22
N ASP A 163 4.29 -5.54 17.37
CA ASP A 163 2.86 -5.52 17.53
C ASP A 163 2.09 -5.54 16.21
N ILE A 164 2.71 -5.69 15.04
CA ILE A 164 2.00 -5.74 13.75
C ILE A 164 2.22 -7.08 13.07
N SER A 165 1.16 -7.69 12.55
CA SER A 165 1.27 -8.89 11.72
C SER A 165 0.24 -8.89 10.60
N LEU A 166 0.67 -9.32 9.41
CA LEU A 166 -0.18 -9.55 8.25
C LEU A 166 0.14 -10.93 7.67
N SER A 167 -0.89 -11.71 7.35
CA SER A 167 -0.78 -12.90 6.51
C SER A 167 -1.77 -12.78 5.37
N VAL A 168 -1.30 -13.03 4.15
CA VAL A 168 -2.12 -12.98 2.94
C VAL A 168 -2.15 -14.37 2.34
N THR A 169 -3.34 -14.91 2.13
CA THR A 169 -3.55 -16.14 1.35
C THR A 169 -4.63 -15.88 0.29
N HIS A 170 -4.89 -16.90 -0.52
CA HIS A 170 -5.92 -16.83 -1.55
C HIS A 170 -7.30 -16.58 -0.97
N SER A 171 -7.65 -17.36 0.04
CA SER A 171 -9.00 -17.43 0.58
C SER A 171 -9.26 -16.44 1.70
N ALA A 172 -8.21 -15.93 2.36
CA ALA A 172 -8.37 -15.03 3.49
C ALA A 172 -7.13 -14.17 3.73
N LEU A 173 -7.31 -13.04 4.43
CA LEU A 173 -6.21 -12.31 5.04
C LEU A 173 -6.39 -12.30 6.55
N SER A 174 -5.28 -12.33 7.27
CA SER A 174 -5.27 -12.13 8.73
C SER A 174 -4.44 -10.89 9.05
N LEU A 175 -5.06 -9.92 9.70
CA LEU A 175 -4.42 -8.67 10.10
C LEU A 175 -4.50 -8.53 11.61
N SER A 176 -3.40 -8.12 12.23
CA SER A 176 -3.40 -7.84 13.66
C SER A 176 -2.42 -6.73 13.99
N PHE A 177 -2.83 -5.82 14.86
CA PHE A 177 -2.01 -4.69 15.31
C PHE A 177 -2.32 -4.31 16.77
N GLY A 178 -1.39 -3.63 17.44
CA GLY A 178 -1.68 -2.95 18.71
C GLY A 178 -2.31 -1.58 18.48
N MET A 179 -3.34 -1.23 19.26
CA MET A 179 -3.85 0.14 19.27
C MET A 179 -2.77 1.09 19.80
N PRO A 180 -2.39 2.16 19.07
CA PRO A 180 -1.23 2.98 19.44
C PRO A 180 -1.31 3.61 20.85
N GLU A 181 -2.51 3.91 21.32
CA GLU A 181 -2.72 4.61 22.59
C GLU A 181 -2.79 3.69 23.81
N SER A 182 -3.38 2.50 23.64
CA SER A 182 -3.68 1.59 24.74
C SER A 182 -2.86 0.30 24.71
N GLY A 183 -2.19 0.01 23.59
CA GLY A 183 -1.57 -1.30 23.32
C GLY A 183 -2.59 -2.45 23.16
N THR A 184 -3.89 -2.17 23.22
CA THR A 184 -4.93 -3.21 23.09
C THR A 184 -4.80 -3.89 21.74
N ARG A 185 -4.73 -5.22 21.75
CA ARG A 185 -4.53 -6.01 20.54
C ARG A 185 -5.81 -6.07 19.71
N CYS A 186 -5.70 -5.74 18.42
CA CYS A 186 -6.72 -5.99 17.40
C CYS A 186 -6.34 -7.22 16.58
N MET A 187 -7.27 -8.15 16.36
CA MET A 187 -7.06 -9.35 15.55
C MET A 187 -8.24 -9.54 14.60
N PHE A 188 -7.98 -9.54 13.30
CA PHE A 188 -8.99 -9.53 12.26
C PHE A 188 -8.77 -10.66 11.24
N ALA A 189 -9.86 -11.36 10.92
CA ALA A 189 -9.98 -12.17 9.72
C ALA A 189 -10.70 -11.34 8.65
N LEU A 190 -10.10 -11.24 7.46
CA LEU A 190 -10.64 -10.52 6.31
C LEU A 190 -11.00 -11.52 5.22
N ALA A 191 -12.30 -11.69 4.99
CA ALA A 191 -12.83 -12.63 4.01
C ALA A 191 -13.30 -11.89 2.75
N PRO A 192 -12.81 -12.26 1.55
CA PRO A 192 -13.32 -11.72 0.29
C PRO A 192 -14.84 -11.90 0.16
N ARG A 193 -15.53 -10.82 -0.21
CA ARG A 193 -16.97 -10.80 -0.55
C ARG A 193 -17.22 -10.58 -2.03
N SER A 194 -16.18 -10.24 -2.78
CA SER A 194 -16.17 -10.10 -4.24
C SER A 194 -14.93 -10.77 -4.81
N GLY A 195 -14.89 -10.90 -6.14
CA GLY A 195 -13.66 -11.23 -6.84
C GLY A 195 -12.56 -10.18 -6.64
N GLN A 196 -11.34 -10.54 -7.00
CA GLN A 196 -10.21 -9.63 -7.08
C GLN A 196 -10.07 -9.05 -8.49
N TYR A 197 -9.47 -7.88 -8.60
CA TYR A 197 -9.16 -7.26 -9.88
C TYR A 197 -7.65 -7.16 -10.06
N TYR A 198 -7.19 -7.48 -11.27
CA TYR A 198 -5.81 -7.34 -11.69
C TYR A 198 -5.70 -6.17 -12.67
N MET A 199 -4.67 -5.35 -12.50
CA MET A 199 -4.32 -4.25 -13.38
C MET A 199 -2.80 -4.27 -13.58
N ASP A 200 -2.37 -4.09 -14.83
CA ASP A 200 -0.96 -4.01 -15.18
C ASP A 200 -0.68 -2.69 -15.90
N LYS A 201 0.59 -2.29 -15.92
CA LYS A 201 1.07 -1.05 -16.55
C LYS A 201 0.51 0.22 -15.92
N VAL A 202 0.24 0.19 -14.60
CA VAL A 202 -0.19 1.35 -13.82
C VAL A 202 1.01 2.26 -13.55
N GLY A 203 1.00 3.51 -14.03
CA GLY A 203 2.13 4.42 -13.86
C GLY A 203 2.20 5.51 -14.94
N THR A 204 3.04 6.51 -14.70
CA THR A 204 3.16 7.68 -15.59
C THR A 204 3.77 7.34 -16.95
N THR A 205 4.59 6.28 -17.05
CA THR A 205 5.21 5.83 -18.29
C THR A 205 5.23 4.30 -18.43
N PRO A 206 5.08 3.75 -19.66
CA PRO A 206 5.05 2.29 -19.87
C PRO A 206 6.32 1.54 -19.44
N GLY A 207 7.47 2.22 -19.36
CA GLY A 207 8.74 1.62 -18.96
C GLY A 207 8.96 1.53 -17.44
N ARG A 208 8.08 2.15 -16.64
CA ARG A 208 8.14 2.16 -15.18
C ARG A 208 6.73 2.07 -14.61
N SER A 209 6.19 0.87 -14.65
CA SER A 209 4.85 0.58 -14.17
C SER A 209 4.84 -0.26 -12.90
N MET A 210 3.70 -0.20 -12.23
CA MET A 210 3.27 -1.09 -11.18
C MET A 210 2.29 -2.10 -11.77
N THR A 211 2.42 -3.34 -11.32
CA THR A 211 1.34 -4.33 -11.36
C THR A 211 0.56 -4.23 -10.05
N TYR A 212 -0.73 -4.47 -10.12
CA TYR A 212 -1.68 -4.12 -9.06
C TYR A 212 -2.77 -5.20 -8.98
N VAL A 213 -2.89 -5.84 -7.82
CA VAL A 213 -4.04 -6.68 -7.43
C VAL A 213 -4.86 -5.98 -6.34
N THR A 214 -6.17 -5.94 -6.48
CA THR A 214 -7.09 -5.33 -5.51
C THR A 214 -8.23 -6.28 -5.12
N ARG A 215 -8.60 -6.29 -3.84
CA ARG A 215 -9.74 -7.00 -3.25
C ARG A 215 -10.64 -5.95 -2.57
N PRO A 216 -11.61 -5.38 -3.30
CA PRO A 216 -12.28 -4.16 -2.87
C PRO A 216 -13.37 -4.35 -1.81
N HIS A 217 -13.86 -5.58 -1.65
CA HIS A 217 -14.88 -5.91 -0.67
C HIS A 217 -14.40 -7.04 0.22
N LEU A 218 -13.84 -6.70 1.39
CA LEU A 218 -13.51 -7.66 2.45
C LEU A 218 -14.48 -7.49 3.61
N GLY A 219 -15.07 -8.58 4.08
CA GLY A 219 -15.74 -8.63 5.37
C GLY A 219 -14.70 -8.77 6.48
N LEU A 220 -14.76 -7.90 7.48
CA LEU A 220 -13.89 -7.97 8.65
C LEU A 220 -14.67 -8.56 9.83
N SER A 221 -14.12 -9.61 10.43
CA SER A 221 -14.57 -10.14 11.73
C SER A 221 -13.36 -10.35 12.64
N GLY A 222 -13.54 -10.19 13.94
CA GLY A 222 -12.42 -10.34 14.86
C GLY A 222 -12.69 -9.81 16.25
N LYS A 223 -11.63 -9.38 16.93
CA LYS A 223 -11.71 -8.82 18.27
C LYS A 223 -10.74 -7.67 18.51
N MET A 224 -11.11 -6.76 19.40
CA MET A 224 -10.24 -5.77 20.03
C MET A 224 -10.16 -6.09 21.53
N GLY A 225 -9.00 -6.58 21.98
CA GLY A 225 -8.90 -7.26 23.27
C GLY A 225 -9.79 -8.50 23.28
N GLU A 226 -10.80 -8.52 24.15
CA GLU A 226 -11.81 -9.58 24.22
C GLU A 226 -13.16 -9.18 23.58
N GLU A 227 -13.34 -7.91 23.21
CA GLU A 227 -14.60 -7.43 22.60
C GLU A 227 -14.68 -7.89 21.14
N PRO A 228 -15.74 -8.61 20.74
CA PRO A 228 -16.00 -8.93 19.35
C PRO A 228 -16.23 -7.67 18.51
N VAL A 229 -15.59 -7.60 17.35
CA VAL A 229 -15.77 -6.51 16.40
C VAL A 229 -16.01 -7.04 14.99
N ALA A 230 -16.71 -6.23 14.20
CA ALA A 230 -16.97 -6.50 12.80
C ALA A 230 -16.85 -5.21 11.97
N GLY A 231 -16.69 -5.36 10.67
CA GLY A 231 -16.68 -4.24 9.74
C GLY A 231 -16.33 -4.64 8.32
N THR A 232 -15.65 -3.74 7.63
CA THR A 232 -15.27 -3.91 6.23
C THR A 232 -13.84 -3.45 6.00
N ALA A 233 -13.19 -4.02 5.00
CA ALA A 233 -11.88 -3.60 4.56
C ALA A 233 -11.74 -3.73 3.04
N TRP A 234 -10.66 -3.17 2.54
CA TRP A 234 -10.21 -3.23 1.16
C TRP A 234 -8.71 -3.50 1.20
N PHE A 235 -8.23 -4.32 0.27
CA PHE A 235 -6.82 -4.70 0.18
C PHE A 235 -6.28 -4.46 -1.22
N ASP A 236 -5.10 -3.86 -1.27
CA ASP A 236 -4.29 -3.72 -2.47
C ASP A 236 -2.92 -4.34 -2.27
N HIS A 237 -2.40 -4.94 -3.32
CA HIS A 237 -1.04 -5.44 -3.42
C HIS A 237 -0.45 -4.96 -4.73
N GLN A 238 0.63 -4.18 -4.63
CA GLN A 238 1.25 -3.54 -5.78
C GLN A 238 2.75 -3.80 -5.79
N TRP A 239 3.29 -4.13 -6.96
CA TRP A 239 4.73 -4.34 -7.15
C TRP A 239 5.23 -3.79 -8.47
N GLY A 240 6.48 -3.32 -8.49
CA GLY A 240 7.04 -2.73 -9.70
C GLY A 240 8.39 -2.06 -9.50
N ASN A 241 8.62 -1.01 -10.29
CA ASN A 241 9.87 -0.26 -10.29
C ASN A 241 9.78 0.97 -9.39
N SER A 242 10.83 1.30 -8.65
CA SER A 242 10.89 2.45 -7.73
C SER A 242 10.72 3.82 -8.42
N GLY A 243 10.82 3.90 -9.75
CA GLY A 243 10.64 5.14 -10.52
C GLY A 243 9.25 5.34 -11.13
N TRP A 244 8.20 4.64 -10.66
CA TRP A 244 6.84 4.73 -11.21
C TRP A 244 6.22 6.15 -11.13
N PHE A 245 6.70 6.96 -10.19
CA PHE A 245 6.36 8.37 -10.01
C PHE A 245 7.32 9.35 -10.73
N LEU A 246 8.28 8.85 -11.51
CA LEU A 246 9.22 9.68 -12.28
C LEU A 246 8.86 9.68 -13.76
N ALA A 247 8.71 10.88 -14.34
CA ALA A 247 8.36 11.05 -15.74
C ALA A 247 9.42 10.49 -16.72
N GLN A 248 10.71 10.73 -16.45
CA GLN A 248 11.82 10.31 -17.31
C GLN A 248 13.10 10.08 -16.47
N PRO A 249 13.93 9.05 -16.77
CA PRO A 249 15.24 8.89 -16.16
C PRO A 249 16.14 10.10 -16.46
N GLY A 250 16.80 10.68 -15.44
CA GLY A 250 17.76 11.77 -15.63
C GLY A 250 17.16 13.15 -15.94
N LYS A 251 15.85 13.26 -16.08
CA LYS A 251 15.11 14.52 -16.36
C LYS A 251 13.88 14.64 -15.44
N GLY A 252 13.95 14.04 -14.26
CA GLY A 252 12.81 13.58 -13.48
C GLY A 252 11.91 14.70 -12.95
N HIS A 253 10.77 14.94 -13.59
CA HIS A 253 9.65 15.53 -12.89
C HIS A 253 9.10 14.47 -11.93
N VAL A 254 9.21 14.72 -10.63
CA VAL A 254 8.53 13.94 -9.61
C VAL A 254 7.04 14.24 -9.73
N HIS A 255 6.23 13.20 -9.90
CA HIS A 255 4.78 13.32 -9.86
C HIS A 255 4.25 12.92 -8.48
N GLY A 256 3.34 13.73 -7.94
CA GLY A 256 2.46 13.27 -6.87
C GLY A 256 1.36 12.39 -7.46
N TRP A 257 0.57 11.75 -6.61
CA TRP A 257 -0.65 11.09 -7.04
C TRP A 257 -1.76 11.25 -6.01
N ASP A 258 -3.00 11.28 -6.49
CA ASP A 258 -4.18 11.08 -5.65
C ASP A 258 -4.74 9.70 -5.95
N TRP A 259 -5.10 8.97 -4.89
CA TRP A 259 -5.70 7.65 -4.99
C TRP A 259 -6.98 7.59 -4.16
N ALA A 260 -8.02 6.97 -4.70
CA ALA A 260 -9.23 6.64 -3.97
C ALA A 260 -9.79 5.28 -4.40
N GLY A 261 -10.01 4.40 -3.42
CA GLY A 261 -10.83 3.19 -3.54
C GLY A 261 -12.22 3.43 -2.95
N ILE A 262 -13.26 3.13 -3.72
CA ILE A 262 -14.66 3.36 -3.30
C ILE A 262 -15.43 2.05 -3.47
N SER A 263 -15.99 1.55 -2.37
CA SER A 263 -16.94 0.44 -2.36
C SER A 263 -18.37 1.00 -2.47
N GLY A 264 -19.03 0.75 -3.60
CA GLY A 264 -20.43 1.11 -3.84
C GLY A 264 -21.40 0.27 -3.00
N LEU A 265 -22.52 0.87 -2.62
CA LEU A 265 -23.59 0.19 -1.86
C LEU A 265 -24.32 -0.87 -2.71
N ASP A 266 -24.24 -0.75 -4.03
CA ASP A 266 -24.79 -1.69 -5.02
C ASP A 266 -23.83 -2.86 -5.33
N GLY A 267 -22.70 -2.95 -4.62
CA GLY A 267 -21.67 -3.96 -4.84
C GLY A 267 -20.66 -3.64 -5.93
N THR A 268 -20.74 -2.45 -6.54
CA THR A 268 -19.71 -1.96 -7.45
C THR A 268 -18.47 -1.48 -6.69
N SER A 269 -17.35 -1.38 -7.38
CA SER A 269 -16.11 -0.83 -6.83
C SER A 269 -15.44 0.09 -7.84
N TRP A 270 -14.84 1.17 -7.37
CA TRP A 270 -14.07 2.09 -8.20
C TRP A 270 -12.68 2.32 -7.61
N ILE A 271 -11.69 2.35 -8.49
CA ILE A 271 -10.37 2.90 -8.20
C ILE A 271 -10.21 4.17 -9.04
N ILE A 272 -9.79 5.23 -8.40
CA ILE A 272 -9.40 6.49 -9.03
C ILE A 272 -7.93 6.68 -8.70
N LEU A 273 -7.10 6.85 -9.73
CA LEU A 273 -5.70 7.18 -9.60
C LEU A 273 -5.38 8.31 -10.59
N THR A 274 -4.92 9.43 -10.08
CA THR A 274 -4.50 10.59 -10.88
C THR A 274 -3.07 10.94 -10.54
N PHE A 275 -2.29 11.39 -11.52
CA PHE A 275 -0.92 11.83 -11.31
C PHE A 275 -0.84 13.34 -11.39
N ASN A 276 -0.12 13.98 -10.48
CA ASN A 276 -0.06 15.44 -10.39
C ASN A 276 1.34 15.92 -10.78
N ASN A 277 1.42 16.99 -11.57
CA ASN A 277 2.68 17.72 -11.75
C ASN A 277 2.77 18.84 -10.70
N PRO A 278 3.64 18.70 -9.68
CA PRO A 278 3.73 19.67 -8.60
C PRO A 278 4.22 21.05 -9.06
N GLU A 279 5.00 21.15 -10.15
CA GLU A 279 5.47 22.45 -10.67
C GLU A 279 4.35 23.25 -11.32
N LYS A 280 3.44 22.57 -12.02
CA LYS A 280 2.38 23.21 -12.80
C LYS A 280 1.04 23.28 -12.06
N GLY A 281 0.91 22.55 -10.95
CA GLY A 281 -0.38 22.39 -10.25
C GLY A 281 -1.45 21.70 -11.12
N THR A 282 -1.04 20.95 -12.14
CA THR A 282 -1.94 20.31 -13.09
C THR A 282 -2.05 18.82 -12.81
N VAL A 283 -3.28 18.30 -12.84
CA VAL A 283 -3.56 16.86 -12.93
C VAL A 283 -3.22 16.38 -14.33
N LEU A 284 -2.44 15.31 -14.43
CA LEU A 284 -2.05 14.61 -15.64
C LEU A 284 -3.01 13.45 -15.90
#